data_AF-A0A9R0ZN15-F1
#
_entry.id   AF-A0A9R0ZN15-F1
#
_cell.length_a   1.000
_cell.length_b   1.000
_cell.length_c   1.000
_cell.angle_alpha   90.00
_cell.angle_beta   90.00
_cell.angle_gamma   90.00
#
_symmetry.space_group_name_H-M   'P 1'
#
loop_
_entity.id
_entity.type
_entity.pdbx_description
1 polymer ?
#
loop_
_entity_poly.entity_id
_entity_poly.type
_entity_poly.pdbx_seq_one_letter_code
_entity_poly.pdbx_strand_id
1 'polypeptide(L)' 'MASVDVSTSKNLNGLVGVGKALLKRQVCKMNIETGTNEPDLKRGTNEEELVHFARMLSEERDTRKVGYKHG' A
#
# COMPACT_ATOMS: atom_id res chain seq x y z
N MET A 1 -2.33 -9.03 28.25
CA MET A 1 -1.84 -9.33 26.90
C MET A 1 -2.35 -8.26 25.97
N ALA A 2 -1.48 -7.57 25.24
CA ALA A 2 -1.94 -6.58 24.27
C ALA A 2 -2.57 -7.28 23.07
N SER A 3 -3.50 -6.64 22.36
CA SER A 3 -4.16 -7.19 21.17
C SER A 3 -3.15 -7.60 20.07
N VAL A 4 -1.98 -6.94 20.06
CA VAL A 4 -0.88 -7.23 19.13
C VAL A 4 -0.16 -8.55 19.48
N ASP A 5 -0.22 -9.03 20.72
CA ASP A 5 0.45 -10.26 21.17
C ASP A 5 -0.37 -11.54 20.85
N VAL A 6 -1.53 -11.41 20.22
CA VAL A 6 -2.45 -12.54 19.97
C VAL A 6 -2.09 -13.23 18.65
N SER A 7 -1.24 -14.25 18.70
CA SER A 7 -0.73 -14.98 17.52
C SER A 7 -1.48 -16.28 17.16
N THR A 8 -2.75 -16.43 17.60
CA THR A 8 -3.56 -17.60 17.24
C THR A 8 -3.76 -17.69 15.72
N SER A 9 -3.80 -18.91 15.17
CA SER A 9 -3.99 -19.12 13.71
C SER A 9 -5.26 -18.45 13.19
N LYS A 10 -6.33 -18.41 14.00
CA LYS A 10 -7.57 -17.71 13.66
C LYS A 10 -7.34 -16.21 13.49
N ASN A 11 -6.60 -15.57 14.41
CA ASN A 11 -6.30 -14.15 14.31
C ASN A 11 -5.44 -13.84 13.08
N LEU A 12 -4.37 -14.62 12.87
CA LEU A 12 -3.47 -14.44 11.73
C LEU A 12 -4.19 -14.60 10.37
N ASN A 13 -5.04 -15.61 10.23
CA ASN A 13 -5.86 -15.79 9.03
C ASN A 13 -6.86 -14.63 8.84
N GLY A 14 -7.41 -14.11 9.94
CA GLY A 14 -8.23 -12.90 9.93
C GLY A 14 -7.47 -11.68 9.41
N LEU A 15 -6.24 -11.45 9.87
CA LEU A 15 -5.37 -10.36 9.41
C LEU A 15 -5.03 -10.46 7.93
N VAL A 16 -4.77 -11.68 7.41
CA VAL A 16 -4.61 -11.91 5.97
C VAL A 16 -5.88 -11.51 5.21
N GLY A 17 -7.06 -11.86 5.73
CA GLY A 17 -8.34 -11.46 5.16
C GLY A 17 -8.52 -9.93 5.11
N VAL A 18 -8.20 -9.24 6.21
CA VAL A 18 -8.21 -7.78 6.28
C VAL A 18 -7.26 -7.19 5.25
N GLY A 19 -6.02 -7.68 5.15
CA GLY A 19 -5.04 -7.22 4.15
C GLY A 19 -5.54 -7.34 2.71
N LYS A 20 -6.14 -8.48 2.36
CA LYS A 20 -6.76 -8.68 1.03
C LYS A 20 -7.93 -7.74 0.78
N ALA A 21 -8.76 -7.48 1.80
CA ALA A 21 -9.86 -6.52 1.68
C ALA A 21 -9.36 -5.08 1.52
N LEU A 22 -8.28 -4.70 2.21
CA LEU A 22 -7.67 -3.37 2.09
C LEU A 22 -7.17 -3.07 0.68
N LEU A 23 -6.65 -4.07 -0.04
CA LEU A 23 -6.25 -3.90 -1.46
C LEU A 23 -7.40 -3.41 -2.33
N LYS A 24 -8.62 -3.90 -2.08
CA LYS A 24 -9.82 -3.53 -2.85
C LYS A 24 -10.47 -2.21 -2.39
N ARG A 25 -10.03 -1.63 -1.28
CA ARG A 25 -10.55 -0.33 -0.82
C ARG A 25 -9.94 0.80 -1.63
N GLN A 26 -10.71 1.87 -1.80
CA GLN A 26 -10.21 3.12 -2.35
C GLN A 26 -9.05 3.65 -1.50
N VAL A 27 -8.08 4.29 -2.16
CA VAL A 27 -7.02 5.01 -1.46
C VAL A 27 -7.63 6.03 -0.50
N CYS A 28 -7.05 6.16 0.68
CA CYS A 28 -7.40 7.22 1.61
C CYS A 28 -6.31 8.30 1.66
N LYS A 29 -6.73 9.54 1.91
CA LYS A 29 -5.89 10.67 2.28
C LYS A 29 -6.12 11.01 3.75
N MET A 30 -5.08 11.47 4.43
CA MET A 30 -5.23 12.00 5.79
C MET A 30 -5.73 13.44 5.71
N ASN A 31 -6.86 13.71 6.33
CA ASN A 31 -7.30 15.07 6.60
C ASN A 31 -6.47 15.60 7.79
N ILE A 32 -5.64 16.62 7.55
CA ILE A 32 -4.70 17.14 8.55
C ILE A 32 -5.43 17.90 9.66
N GLU A 33 -6.57 18.51 9.37
CA GLU A 33 -7.37 19.26 10.35
C GLU A 33 -8.07 18.33 11.33
N THR A 34 -8.61 17.21 10.83
CA THR A 34 -9.37 16.25 11.66
C THR A 34 -8.53 15.07 12.15
N GLY A 35 -7.35 14.85 11.56
CA GLY A 35 -6.50 13.68 11.80
C GLY A 35 -7.10 12.37 11.30
N THR A 36 -8.16 12.42 10.49
CA THR A 36 -8.88 11.22 10.03
C THR A 36 -8.48 10.82 8.61
N ASN A 37 -8.59 9.53 8.30
CA ASN A 37 -8.39 9.03 6.95
C ASN A 37 -9.71 9.05 6.18
N GLU A 38 -9.73 9.77 5.06
CA GLU A 38 -10.89 9.93 4.20
C GLU A 38 -10.60 9.33 2.81
N PRO A 39 -11.57 8.71 2.13
CA PRO A 39 -11.38 8.24 0.76
C PRO A 39 -10.96 9.37 -0.19
N ASP A 40 -9.93 9.12 -0.99
CA ASP A 40 -9.55 10.00 -2.10
C ASP A 40 -10.30 9.55 -3.36
N LEU A 41 -11.47 10.17 -3.58
CA LEU A 41 -12.37 9.82 -4.69
C LEU A 41 -11.76 10.03 -6.08
N LYS A 42 -10.63 10.73 -6.19
CA LYS A 42 -9.93 10.97 -7.46
C LYS A 42 -8.98 9.84 -7.85
N ARG A 43 -8.71 8.92 -6.93
CA ARG A 43 -7.77 7.81 -7.10
C ARG A 43 -8.49 6.46 -7.09
N GLY A 44 -7.80 5.46 -7.63
CA GLY A 44 -8.27 4.09 -7.65
C GLY A 44 -8.20 3.41 -6.28
N THR A 45 -8.25 2.09 -6.32
CA THR A 45 -8.02 1.21 -5.17
C THR A 45 -6.56 1.19 -4.75
N ASN A 46 -6.29 0.74 -3.52
CA ASN A 46 -4.92 0.54 -3.04
C ASN A 46 -4.14 -0.44 -3.94
N GLU A 47 -4.80 -1.46 -4.48
CA GLU A 47 -4.18 -2.42 -5.41
C GLU A 47 -3.69 -1.76 -6.70
N GLU A 48 -4.55 -1.00 -7.37
CA GLU A 48 -4.21 -0.31 -8.63
C GLU A 48 -3.05 0.67 -8.41
N GLU A 49 -3.05 1.39 -7.30
CA GLU A 49 -2.03 2.38 -6.97
C GLU A 49 -0.71 1.73 -6.56
N LEU A 50 -0.74 0.57 -5.91
CA LEU A 50 0.46 -0.25 -5.66
C LEU A 50 1.06 -0.81 -6.96
N VAL A 51 0.23 -1.22 -7.92
CA VAL A 51 0.69 -1.65 -9.26
C VAL A 51 1.36 -0.48 -10.00
N HIS A 52 0.73 0.71 -9.99
CA HIS A 52 1.33 1.92 -10.54
C HIS A 52 2.67 2.26 -9.86
N PHE A 53 2.73 2.15 -8.53
CA PHE A 53 3.94 2.40 -7.77
C PHE A 53 5.06 1.41 -8.10
N ALA A 54 4.74 0.12 -8.20
CA ALA A 54 5.69 -0.91 -8.61
C ALA A 54 6.28 -0.65 -10.00
N ARG A 55 5.46 -0.17 -10.95
CA ARG A 55 5.93 0.24 -12.29
C ARG A 55 6.92 1.40 -12.20
N MET A 56 6.58 2.48 -11.47
CA MET A 56 7.47 3.64 -11.30
C MET A 56 8.82 3.23 -10.71
N LEU A 57 8.83 2.35 -9.70
CA LEU A 57 10.06 1.84 -9.10
C LEU A 57 10.91 1.03 -10.10
N SER A 58 10.27 0.24 -10.97
CA SER A 58 10.99 -0.53 -11.99
C SER A 58 11.61 0.39 -13.06
N GLU A 59 10.86 1.37 -13.54
CA GLU A 59 11.33 2.35 -14.53
C GLU A 59 12.53 3.15 -13.99
N GLU A 60 12.46 3.59 -12.74
CA GLU A 60 13.54 4.33 -12.07
C GLU A 60 14.80 3.47 -11.92
N ARG A 61 14.64 2.20 -11.49
CA ARG A 61 15.76 1.26 -11.38
C ARG A 61 16.46 1.08 -12.73
N ASP A 62 15.70 0.93 -13.81
CA ASP A 62 16.24 0.68 -15.14
C ASP A 62 16.93 1.94 -15.69
N THR A 63 16.36 3.12 -15.43
CA THR A 63 16.97 4.42 -15.76
C THR A 63 18.34 4.57 -15.08
N ARG A 64 18.44 4.26 -13.78
CA ARG A 64 19.74 4.29 -13.07
C ARG A 64 20.75 3.33 -13.70
N LYS A 65 20.34 2.10 -14.01
CA LYS A 65 21.22 1.11 -14.67
C LYS A 65 21.75 1.60 -16.02
N VAL A 66 20.93 2.29 -16.81
CA VAL A 66 21.36 2.85 -18.11
C VAL A 66 22.33 4.02 -17.90
N GLY A 67 22.07 4.89 -16.93
CA GLY A 67 22.96 5.99 -16.57
C GLY A 67 24.36 5.52 -16.16
N TYR A 68 24.47 4.42 -15.43
CA TYR A 68 25.77 3.81 -15.08
C TYR A 68 26.54 3.21 -16.26
N LYS A 69 25.89 2.86 -17.38
CA LYS A 69 26.57 2.28 -18.55
C LYS A 69 27.20 3.31 -19.49
N HIS A 70 26.85 4.58 -19.32
CA HIS A 70 27.30 5.69 -20.17
C HIS A 70 28.20 6.70 -19.42
N GLY A 71 28.53 6.40 -18.16
CA GLY A 71 29.48 7.16 -17.34
C GLY A 71 30.81 6.45 -17.16
#